data_AF-A0A7Y1TWH6-F1
#
_entry.id   AF-A0A7Y1TWH6-F1
#
_cell.length_a   1.000
_cell.length_b   1.000
_cell.length_c   1.000
_cell.angle_alpha   90.00
_cell.angle_beta   90.00
_cell.angle_gamma   90.00
#
_symmetry.space_group_name_H-M   'P 1'
#
loop_
_entity.id
_entity.type
_entity.pdbx_description
1 polymer ?
#
loop_
_entity_poly.entity_id
_entity_poly.type
_entity_poly.pdbx_seq_one_letter_code
_entity_poly.pdbx_strand_id
1 'polypeptide(L)'
;MSEPGGPESWAEVVKKSFGLSFWIFVLVALLFAVICYNVLGKHDFDATLRSDGEMITSLLPRVIAAQIVAGLIWVLVSRERMSKLVKKSRGKRGLLIATAAGIITPGGPMSAYPFLAILAGTGADRGILVTYITSWALLGVQRIIVWDIPLMGMDFSLLRFAVGLPLPIVAGLIARRIPFTVDLRDLGPARGERQ
;
A
#
# COMPACT_ATOMS: atom_id res chain seq x y z
N MET A 1 8.62 -7.32 -36.60
CA MET A 1 8.05 -5.99 -36.31
C MET A 1 6.58 -6.18 -35.96
N SER A 2 6.28 -6.27 -34.68
CA SER A 2 4.93 -6.31 -34.13
C SER A 2 4.79 -5.06 -33.25
N GLU A 3 3.86 -4.18 -33.57
CA GLU A 3 3.68 -2.89 -32.89
C GLU A 3 3.43 -3.08 -31.39
N PRO A 4 4.11 -2.34 -30.50
CA PRO A 4 3.79 -2.30 -29.09
C PRO A 4 2.68 -1.27 -28.87
N GLY A 5 1.41 -1.72 -28.76
CA GLY A 5 0.32 -0.84 -28.29
C GLY A 5 -1.02 -0.93 -29.02
N GLY A 6 -1.45 -2.10 -29.48
CA GLY A 6 -2.87 -2.30 -29.78
C GLY A 6 -3.72 -2.28 -28.50
N PRO A 7 -4.99 -1.81 -28.52
CA PRO A 7 -5.85 -1.84 -27.34
C PRO A 7 -5.97 -3.29 -26.87
N GLU A 8 -5.49 -3.59 -25.65
CA GLU A 8 -5.60 -4.95 -25.11
C GLU A 8 -7.07 -5.37 -25.16
N SER A 9 -7.35 -6.48 -25.85
CA SER A 9 -8.68 -7.06 -25.85
C SER A 9 -9.06 -7.35 -24.41
N TRP A 10 -10.27 -6.98 -24.00
CA TRP A 10 -10.77 -7.21 -22.62
C TRP A 10 -10.54 -8.65 -22.15
N ALA A 11 -10.54 -9.62 -23.06
CA ALA A 11 -10.23 -11.02 -22.78
C ALA A 11 -8.79 -11.23 -22.25
N GLU A 12 -7.80 -10.50 -22.76
CA GLU A 12 -6.41 -10.60 -22.31
C GLU A 12 -6.23 -9.98 -20.92
N VAL A 13 -6.88 -8.85 -20.66
CA VAL A 13 -6.87 -8.18 -19.35
C VAL A 13 -7.47 -9.11 -18.29
N VAL A 14 -8.60 -9.72 -18.60
CA VAL A 14 -9.26 -10.70 -17.71
C VAL A 14 -8.36 -11.91 -17.47
N LYS A 15 -7.76 -12.46 -18.52
CA LYS A 15 -6.87 -13.63 -18.40
C LYS A 15 -5.62 -13.33 -17.56
N LYS A 16 -5.04 -12.14 -17.68
CA LYS A 16 -3.91 -11.69 -16.84
C LYS A 16 -4.33 -11.44 -15.39
N SER A 17 -5.56 -10.98 -15.17
CA SER A 17 -6.08 -10.68 -13.83
C SER A 17 -6.37 -11.94 -13.00
N PHE A 18 -6.78 -13.04 -13.64
CA PHE A 18 -7.11 -14.31 -12.99
C PHE A 18 -5.99 -15.35 -13.16
N GLY A 19 -4.92 -15.16 -12.39
CA GLY A 19 -3.80 -16.10 -12.33
C GLY A 19 -4.13 -17.42 -11.61
N LEU A 20 -3.15 -18.34 -11.58
CA LEU A 20 -3.29 -19.64 -10.92
C LEU A 20 -3.79 -19.54 -9.48
N SER A 21 -3.29 -18.55 -8.72
CA SER A 21 -3.69 -18.32 -7.34
C SER A 21 -5.20 -18.09 -7.19
N PHE A 22 -5.83 -17.36 -8.12
CA PHE A 22 -7.26 -17.14 -8.10
C PHE A 22 -8.03 -18.45 -8.22
N TRP A 23 -7.65 -19.30 -9.17
CA TRP A 23 -8.29 -20.60 -9.37
C TRP A 23 -8.08 -21.55 -8.19
N ILE A 24 -6.91 -21.49 -7.55
CA ILE A 24 -6.67 -22.23 -6.30
C ILE A 24 -7.64 -21.74 -5.21
N PHE A 25 -7.81 -20.43 -5.03
CA PHE A 25 -8.76 -19.90 -4.05
C PHE A 25 -10.21 -20.30 -4.37
N VAL A 26 -10.61 -20.30 -5.64
CA VAL A 26 -11.94 -20.76 -6.06
C VAL A 26 -12.13 -22.24 -5.71
N LEU A 27 -11.15 -23.09 -6.01
CA LEU A 27 -11.22 -24.52 -5.70
C LEU A 27 -11.32 -24.76 -4.20
N VAL A 28 -10.51 -24.07 -3.40
CA VAL A 28 -10.56 -24.14 -1.93
C VAL A 28 -11.92 -23.66 -1.42
N ALA A 29 -12.44 -22.54 -1.93
CA ALA A 29 -13.75 -22.02 -1.54
C ALA A 29 -14.88 -23.01 -1.85
N LEU A 30 -14.86 -23.64 -3.04
CA LEU A 30 -15.83 -24.67 -3.41
C LEU A 30 -15.73 -25.91 -2.51
N LEU A 31 -14.52 -26.33 -2.17
CA LEU A 31 -14.30 -27.44 -1.25
C LEU A 31 -14.87 -27.14 0.14
N PHE A 32 -14.63 -25.95 0.68
CA PHE A 32 -15.25 -25.51 1.93
C PHE A 32 -16.77 -25.41 1.83
N ALA A 33 -17.32 -24.93 0.72
CA ALA A 33 -18.76 -24.87 0.51
C ALA A 33 -19.39 -26.28 0.55
N VAL A 34 -18.76 -27.26 -0.11
CA VAL A 34 -19.20 -28.66 -0.08
C VAL A 34 -19.10 -29.24 1.33
N ILE A 35 -18.02 -28.97 2.06
CA ILE A 35 -17.86 -29.43 3.45
C ILE A 35 -18.96 -28.82 4.34
N CYS A 36 -19.16 -27.51 4.29
CA CYS A 36 -20.19 -26.82 5.08
C CYS A 36 -21.59 -27.35 4.77
N TYR A 37 -21.91 -27.59 3.50
CA TYR A 37 -23.19 -28.18 3.10
C TYR A 37 -23.41 -29.58 3.68
N ASN A 38 -22.37 -30.42 3.69
CA ASN A 38 -22.46 -31.79 4.21
C ASN A 38 -22.47 -31.85 5.74
N VAL A 39 -21.80 -30.92 6.43
CA VAL A 39 -21.67 -30.93 7.90
C VAL A 39 -22.83 -30.20 8.59
N LEU A 40 -23.21 -29.01 8.12
CA LEU A 40 -24.26 -28.19 8.73
C LEU A 40 -25.64 -28.41 8.09
N GLY A 41 -25.68 -29.01 6.89
CA GLY A 41 -26.91 -29.22 6.13
C GLY A 41 -27.37 -27.97 5.36
N LYS A 42 -28.39 -28.17 4.52
CA LYS A 42 -28.86 -27.17 3.55
C LYS A 42 -29.38 -25.88 4.19
N HIS A 43 -30.11 -25.99 5.30
CA HIS A 43 -30.76 -24.85 5.93
C HIS A 43 -29.74 -23.81 6.43
N ASP A 44 -28.72 -24.27 7.16
CA ASP A 44 -27.71 -23.38 7.74
C ASP A 44 -26.72 -22.88 6.68
N PHE A 45 -26.48 -23.67 5.63
CA PHE A 45 -25.74 -23.24 4.44
C PHE A 45 -26.45 -22.08 3.72
N ASP A 46 -27.75 -22.21 3.45
CA ASP A 46 -28.55 -21.16 2.80
C ASP A 46 -28.64 -19.88 3.66
N ALA A 47 -28.77 -20.04 4.99
CA ALA A 47 -28.76 -18.91 5.93
C ALA A 47 -27.41 -18.18 5.93
N THR A 48 -26.30 -18.92 5.92
CA THR A 48 -24.93 -18.35 5.87
C THR A 48 -24.71 -17.60 4.56
N LEU A 49 -25.09 -18.17 3.42
CA LEU A 49 -24.98 -17.51 2.11
C LEU A 49 -25.76 -16.20 2.04
N ARG A 50 -26.96 -16.14 2.65
CA ARG A 50 -27.74 -14.90 2.72
C ARG A 50 -27.04 -13.85 3.58
N SER A 51 -26.57 -14.23 4.77
CA SER A 51 -25.82 -13.34 5.66
C SER A 51 -24.55 -12.78 4.98
N ASP A 52 -23.79 -13.63 4.29
CA ASP A 52 -22.60 -13.21 3.54
C ASP A 52 -22.97 -12.28 2.38
N GLY A 53 -24.08 -12.55 1.69
CA GLY A 53 -24.61 -11.68 0.64
C GLY A 53 -25.00 -10.28 1.15
N GLU A 54 -25.62 -10.20 2.33
CA GLU A 54 -25.93 -8.93 3.00
C GLU A 54 -24.66 -8.18 3.44
N MET A 55 -23.64 -8.91 3.91
CA MET A 55 -22.34 -8.34 4.23
C MET A 55 -21.64 -7.78 2.98
N ILE A 56 -21.65 -8.51 1.86
CA ILE A 56 -21.06 -8.03 0.59
C ILE A 56 -21.79 -6.79 0.11
N THR A 57 -23.13 -6.80 0.08
CA THR A 57 -23.90 -5.66 -0.44
C THR A 57 -23.77 -4.41 0.44
N SER A 58 -23.54 -4.56 1.75
CA SER A 58 -23.30 -3.43 2.66
C SER A 58 -21.85 -2.91 2.64
N LEU A 59 -20.86 -3.79 2.46
CA LEU A 59 -19.44 -3.42 2.44
C LEU A 59 -18.95 -2.96 1.08
N LEU A 60 -19.40 -3.57 -0.02
CA LEU A 60 -18.91 -3.31 -1.37
C LEU A 60 -19.02 -1.82 -1.76
N PRO A 61 -20.15 -1.12 -1.53
CA PRO A 61 -20.24 0.31 -1.84
C PRO A 61 -19.25 1.16 -1.03
N ARG A 62 -19.03 0.80 0.24
CA ARG A 62 -18.07 1.50 1.12
C ARG A 62 -16.64 1.30 0.65
N VAL A 63 -16.30 0.08 0.24
CA VAL A 63 -14.97 -0.24 -0.30
C VAL A 63 -14.75 0.49 -1.63
N ILE A 64 -15.72 0.47 -2.55
CA ILE A 64 -15.63 1.20 -3.82
C ILE A 64 -15.42 2.69 -3.57
N ALA A 65 -16.23 3.31 -2.69
CA ALA A 65 -16.08 4.72 -2.34
C ALA A 65 -14.69 5.02 -1.75
N ALA A 66 -14.21 4.17 -0.83
CA ALA A 66 -12.88 4.30 -0.25
C ALA A 66 -11.76 4.18 -1.30
N GLN A 67 -11.88 3.26 -2.26
CA GLN A 67 -10.90 3.10 -3.35
C GLN A 67 -10.90 4.28 -4.31
N ILE A 68 -12.07 4.83 -4.65
CA ILE A 68 -12.18 6.05 -5.47
C ILE A 68 -11.50 7.22 -4.76
N VAL A 69 -11.83 7.47 -3.50
CA VAL A 69 -11.21 8.55 -2.72
C VAL A 69 -9.70 8.35 -2.62
N ALA A 70 -9.24 7.13 -2.36
CA ALA A 70 -7.81 6.81 -2.34
C ALA A 70 -7.14 7.15 -3.67
N GLY A 71 -7.72 6.73 -4.81
CA GLY A 71 -7.23 7.06 -6.14
C GLY A 71 -7.21 8.56 -6.44
N LEU A 72 -8.26 9.29 -6.04
CA LEU A 72 -8.35 10.74 -6.23
C LEU A 72 -7.32 11.52 -5.39
N ILE A 73 -7.01 11.06 -4.18
CA ILE A 73 -5.95 11.66 -3.36
C ILE A 73 -4.61 11.61 -4.11
N TRP A 74 -4.31 10.51 -4.81
CA TRP A 74 -3.09 10.38 -5.62
C TRP A 74 -3.05 11.36 -6.79
N VAL A 75 -4.19 11.67 -7.40
CA VAL A 75 -4.31 12.68 -8.46
C VAL A 75 -4.14 14.10 -7.89
N LEU A 76 -4.69 14.36 -6.71
CA LEU A 76 -4.67 15.67 -6.07
C LEU A 76 -3.28 16.07 -5.54
N VAL A 77 -2.45 15.09 -5.18
CA VAL A 77 -1.05 15.30 -4.81
C VAL A 77 -0.22 15.56 -6.07
N SER A 78 -0.18 16.82 -6.52
CA SER A 78 0.58 17.17 -7.73
C SER A 78 2.08 16.89 -7.56
N ARG A 79 2.72 16.35 -8.62
CA ARG A 79 4.18 16.14 -8.68
C ARG A 79 4.97 17.40 -8.34
N GLU A 80 4.42 18.58 -8.63
CA GLU A 80 5.02 19.88 -8.35
C GLU A 80 5.01 20.24 -6.86
N ARG A 81 3.93 19.92 -6.14
CA ARG A 81 3.87 20.11 -4.68
C ARG A 81 4.89 19.18 -4.01
N MET A 82 4.96 17.93 -4.46
CA MET A 82 5.94 16.94 -4.00
C MET A 82 7.38 17.39 -4.28
N SER A 83 7.68 17.85 -5.50
CA SER A 83 9.03 18.29 -5.86
C SER A 83 9.48 19.54 -5.08
N LYS A 84 8.57 20.50 -4.83
CA LYS A 84 8.83 21.66 -3.95
C LYS A 84 9.07 21.22 -2.51
N LEU A 85 8.26 20.28 -2.01
CA LEU A 85 8.41 19.72 -0.66
C LEU A 85 9.79 19.07 -0.49
N VAL A 86 10.19 18.23 -1.46
CA VAL A 86 11.46 17.49 -1.46
C VAL A 86 12.66 18.43 -1.54
N LYS A 87 12.62 19.45 -2.41
CA LYS A 87 13.70 20.45 -2.51
C LYS A 87 13.89 21.22 -1.19
N LYS A 88 12.79 21.56 -0.50
CA LYS A 88 12.82 22.25 0.81
C LYS A 88 13.24 21.33 1.97
N SER A 89 13.24 20.02 1.76
CA SER A 89 13.43 19.00 2.80
C SER A 89 14.87 18.47 2.93
N ARG A 90 15.86 18.99 2.19
CA ARG A 90 17.24 18.45 2.11
C ARG A 90 18.10 18.41 3.39
N GLY A 91 17.51 18.48 4.59
CA GLY A 91 18.22 18.45 5.87
C GLY A 91 17.53 17.60 6.94
N LYS A 92 17.81 17.86 8.21
CA LYS A 92 17.16 17.19 9.36
C LYS A 92 15.64 17.42 9.39
N ARG A 93 15.18 18.60 8.95
CA ARG A 93 13.74 18.92 8.81
C ARG A 93 13.02 17.97 7.84
N GLY A 94 13.69 17.49 6.80
CA GLY A 94 13.10 16.51 5.88
C GLY A 94 12.81 15.16 6.51
N LEU A 95 13.60 14.75 7.51
CA LEU A 95 13.35 13.50 8.23
C LEU A 95 12.06 13.60 9.06
N LEU A 96 11.81 14.76 9.70
CA LEU A 96 10.56 15.00 10.42
C LEU A 96 9.35 14.99 9.48
N ILE A 97 9.46 15.66 8.33
CA ILE A 97 8.40 15.68 7.31
C ILE A 97 8.16 14.26 6.76
N ALA A 98 9.21 13.50 6.47
CA ALA A 98 9.12 12.12 6.01
C ALA A 98 8.50 11.21 7.06
N THR A 99 8.83 11.42 8.34
CA THR A 99 8.23 10.69 9.46
C THR A 99 6.74 10.95 9.51
N ALA A 100 6.33 12.22 9.51
CA ALA A 100 4.91 12.61 9.50
C ALA A 100 4.17 12.05 8.28
N ALA A 101 4.77 12.13 7.09
CA ALA A 101 4.20 11.56 5.87
C ALA A 101 3.98 10.05 5.98
N GLY A 102 4.92 9.30 6.57
CA GLY A 102 4.77 7.86 6.80
C GLY A 102 3.64 7.54 7.79
N ILE A 103 3.55 8.30 8.90
CA ILE A 103 2.51 8.15 9.93
C ILE A 103 1.10 8.30 9.34
N ILE A 104 0.92 9.30 8.47
CA ILE A 104 -0.40 9.64 7.91
C ILE A 104 -0.75 8.83 6.66
N THR A 105 0.22 8.19 6.00
CA THR A 105 -0.07 7.42 4.77
C THR A 105 -0.90 6.20 5.14
N PRO A 106 -2.17 6.13 4.71
CA PRO A 106 -3.00 4.95 4.94
C PRO A 106 -2.69 3.87 3.90
N GLY A 107 -3.13 2.65 4.20
CA GLY A 107 -3.07 1.53 3.28
C GLY A 107 -1.84 0.63 3.46
N GLY A 108 -1.84 -0.44 2.67
CA GLY A 108 -0.77 -1.44 2.66
C GLY A 108 0.43 -1.02 1.79
N PRO A 109 1.38 -1.96 1.55
CA PRO A 109 2.54 -1.73 0.70
C PRO A 109 2.18 -1.15 -0.68
N MET A 110 1.02 -1.54 -1.22
CA MET A 110 0.50 -1.08 -2.51
C MET A 110 0.24 0.43 -2.58
N SER A 111 0.10 1.12 -1.45
CA SER A 111 -0.07 2.58 -1.40
C SER A 111 1.24 3.29 -1.06
N ALA A 112 2.04 2.77 -0.13
CA ALA A 112 3.26 3.41 0.34
C ALA A 112 4.42 3.32 -0.67
N TYR A 113 4.61 2.19 -1.35
CA TYR A 113 5.72 2.01 -2.27
C TYR A 113 5.61 2.88 -3.55
N PRO A 114 4.43 3.06 -4.16
CA PRO A 114 4.27 4.03 -5.24
C PRO A 114 4.61 5.47 -4.80
N PHE A 115 4.21 5.90 -3.60
CA PHE A 115 4.62 7.20 -3.05
C PHE A 115 6.14 7.30 -2.93
N LEU A 116 6.76 6.27 -2.36
CA LEU A 116 8.20 6.18 -2.19
C LEU A 116 8.93 6.27 -3.54
N ALA A 117 8.42 5.59 -4.56
CA ALA A 117 8.94 5.65 -5.93
C ALA A 117 8.81 7.05 -6.54
N ILE A 118 7.69 7.74 -6.31
CA ILE A 118 7.51 9.14 -6.74
C ILE A 118 8.52 10.04 -6.03
N LEU A 119 8.67 9.92 -4.71
CA LEU A 119 9.66 10.69 -3.94
C LEU A 119 11.08 10.45 -4.45
N ALA A 120 11.44 9.19 -4.71
CA ALA A 120 12.72 8.83 -5.30
C ALA A 120 12.93 9.50 -6.66
N GLY A 121 11.93 9.45 -7.54
CA GLY A 121 11.97 10.07 -8.87
C GLY A 121 12.10 11.60 -8.84
N THR A 122 11.70 12.26 -7.74
CA THR A 122 11.91 13.71 -7.55
C THR A 122 13.31 14.08 -7.05
N GLY A 123 14.18 13.10 -6.78
CA GLY A 123 15.53 13.31 -6.27
C GLY A 123 15.59 13.57 -4.76
N ALA A 124 14.63 13.02 -4.01
CA ALA A 124 14.71 13.00 -2.55
C ALA A 124 15.95 12.21 -2.12
N ASP A 125 16.62 12.68 -1.05
CA ASP A 125 17.78 11.96 -0.55
C ASP A 125 17.36 10.65 0.10
N ARG A 126 18.22 9.63 0.03
CA ARG A 126 17.99 8.30 0.62
C ARG A 126 17.53 8.31 2.08
N GLY A 127 18.00 9.28 2.88
CA GLY A 127 17.59 9.40 4.27
C GLY A 127 16.10 9.69 4.39
N ILE A 128 15.56 10.56 3.53
CA ILE A 128 14.12 10.85 3.46
C ILE A 128 13.35 9.60 3.04
N LEU A 129 13.82 8.89 2.01
CA LEU A 129 13.18 7.67 1.50
C LEU A 129 13.08 6.59 2.58
N VAL A 130 14.21 6.30 3.25
CA VAL A 130 14.27 5.32 4.34
C VAL A 130 13.42 5.78 5.53
N THR A 131 13.50 7.05 5.93
CA THR A 131 12.69 7.58 7.03
C THR A 131 11.20 7.41 6.76
N TYR A 132 10.76 7.74 5.53
CA TYR A 132 9.36 7.61 5.15
C TYR A 132 8.88 6.16 5.26
N ILE A 133 9.59 5.22 4.62
CA ILE A 133 9.13 3.83 4.57
C ILE A 133 9.22 3.14 5.94
N THR A 134 10.25 3.46 6.74
CA THR A 134 10.36 3.00 8.12
C THR A 134 9.26 3.58 9.00
N SER A 135 8.94 4.87 8.84
CA SER A 135 7.86 5.52 9.57
C SER A 135 6.51 4.91 9.24
N TRP A 136 6.21 4.69 7.95
CA TRP A 136 4.98 4.03 7.52
C TRP A 136 4.86 2.62 8.11
N ALA A 137 5.94 1.82 8.07
CA ALA A 137 5.93 0.45 8.59
C ALA A 137 5.74 0.37 10.12
N LEU A 138 6.34 1.32 10.87
CA LEU A 138 6.35 1.29 12.33
C LEU A 138 5.20 2.06 12.98
N LEU A 139 4.81 3.22 12.41
CA LEU A 139 4.04 4.26 13.09
C LEU A 139 2.71 4.62 12.41
N GLY A 140 2.28 3.87 11.38
CA GLY A 140 1.04 4.17 10.66
C GLY A 140 -0.17 4.29 11.58
N VAL A 141 -0.84 5.44 11.57
CA VAL A 141 -1.99 5.75 12.47
C VAL A 141 -3.13 4.75 12.27
N GLN A 142 -3.41 4.40 11.01
CA GLN A 142 -4.42 3.39 10.69
C GLN A 142 -4.14 2.08 11.42
N ARG A 143 -2.88 1.62 11.45
CA ARG A 143 -2.51 0.37 12.10
C ARG A 143 -2.76 0.44 13.62
N ILE A 144 -2.44 1.57 14.24
CA ILE A 144 -2.61 1.74 15.68
C ILE A 144 -4.10 1.67 16.05
N ILE A 145 -4.94 2.40 15.31
CA ILE A 145 -6.38 2.48 15.59
C ILE A 145 -7.10 1.16 15.29
N VAL A 146 -6.75 0.51 14.18
CA VAL A 146 -7.47 -0.69 13.70
C VAL A 146 -6.95 -1.97 14.33
N TRP A 147 -5.64 -2.04 14.65
CA TRP A 147 -5.00 -3.29 15.08
C TRP A 147 -4.37 -3.19 16.46
N ASP A 148 -3.47 -2.23 16.70
CA ASP A 148 -2.73 -2.23 17.97
C ASP A 148 -3.67 -2.01 19.17
N ILE A 149 -4.54 -0.99 19.13
CA ILE A 149 -5.44 -0.67 20.25
C ILE A 149 -6.46 -1.79 20.51
N PRO A 150 -7.19 -2.33 19.51
CA PRO A 150 -8.18 -3.39 19.77
C PRO A 150 -7.56 -4.71 20.23
N LEU A 151 -6.33 -5.04 19.81
CA LEU A 151 -5.70 -6.33 20.12
C LEU A 151 -4.83 -6.27 21.38
N MET A 152 -4.14 -5.16 21.64
CA MET A 152 -3.11 -5.04 22.69
C MET A 152 -3.44 -4.00 23.75
N GLY A 153 -4.52 -3.23 23.58
CA GLY A 153 -4.91 -2.16 24.50
C GLY A 153 -4.19 -0.83 24.26
N MET A 154 -4.73 0.24 24.84
CA MET A 154 -4.25 1.61 24.64
C MET A 154 -2.83 1.82 25.18
N ASP A 155 -2.55 1.36 26.39
CA ASP A 155 -1.28 1.62 27.08
C ASP A 155 -0.09 1.04 26.32
N PHE A 156 -0.21 -0.22 25.89
CA PHE A 156 0.82 -0.89 25.08
C PHE A 156 1.00 -0.20 23.72
N SER A 157 -0.10 0.16 23.06
CA SER A 157 -0.08 0.80 21.75
C SER A 157 0.63 2.15 21.77
N LEU A 158 0.35 2.97 22.79
CA LEU A 158 0.99 4.27 22.98
C LEU A 158 2.47 4.13 23.33
N LEU A 159 2.82 3.17 24.19
CA LEU A 159 4.22 2.88 24.52
C LEU A 159 4.99 2.46 23.26
N ARG A 160 4.44 1.54 22.45
CA ARG A 160 5.03 1.10 21.19
C ARG A 160 5.24 2.28 20.23
N PHE A 161 4.24 3.15 20.13
CA PHE A 161 4.32 4.34 19.29
C PHE A 161 5.42 5.30 19.76
N ALA A 162 5.48 5.59 21.07
CA ALA A 162 6.48 6.48 21.66
C ALA A 162 7.91 5.94 21.48
N VAL A 163 8.12 4.65 21.72
CA VAL A 163 9.43 3.98 21.52
C VAL A 163 9.79 3.90 20.03
N GLY A 164 8.79 3.73 19.16
CA GLY A 164 9.00 3.67 17.72
C GLY A 164 9.29 5.03 17.08
N LEU A 165 8.79 6.13 17.64
CA LEU A 165 8.88 7.49 17.09
C LEU A 165 10.31 7.92 16.67
N PRO A 166 11.37 7.67 17.46
CA PRO A 166 12.73 8.01 17.04
C PRO A 166 13.31 7.12 15.94
N LEU A 167 12.82 5.87 15.79
CA LEU A 167 13.45 4.87 14.94
C LEU A 167 13.50 5.25 13.45
N PRO A 168 12.46 5.82 12.82
CA PRO A 168 12.53 6.27 11.43
C PRO A 168 13.61 7.33 11.21
N ILE A 169 13.76 8.27 12.15
CA ILE A 169 14.75 9.35 12.06
C ILE A 169 16.15 8.75 12.16
N VAL A 170 16.38 7.84 13.10
CA VAL A 170 17.66 7.13 13.25
C VAL A 170 17.98 6.33 11.99
N ALA A 171 17.02 5.57 11.45
CA ALA A 171 17.19 4.82 10.21
C ALA A 171 17.57 5.73 9.04
N GLY A 172 16.90 6.88 8.88
CA GLY A 172 17.24 7.87 7.86
C GLY A 172 18.62 8.50 8.03
N LEU A 173 19.04 8.77 9.26
CA LEU A 173 20.38 9.26 9.56
C LEU A 173 21.45 8.23 9.22
N ILE A 174 21.23 6.97 9.57
CA ILE A 174 22.11 5.85 9.22
C ILE A 174 22.20 5.74 7.69
N ALA A 175 21.06 5.74 6.98
CA ALA A 175 21.02 5.66 5.53
C ALA A 175 21.81 6.79 4.85
N ARG A 176 21.81 8.01 5.43
CA ARG A 176 22.63 9.13 4.94
C ARG A 176 24.13 8.92 5.10
N ARG A 177 24.58 8.08 6.03
CA ARG A 177 26.00 7.85 6.34
C ARG A 177 26.60 6.70 5.54
N ILE A 178 25.80 5.71 5.14
CA ILE A 178 26.28 4.55 4.39
C ILE A 178 26.66 4.97 2.95
N PRO A 179 27.73 4.50 2.30
CA PRO A 179 28.15 5.00 0.98
C PRO A 179 27.38 4.45 -0.24
N PHE A 180 26.26 3.73 -0.08
CA PHE A 180 25.53 3.17 -1.22
C PHE A 180 24.78 4.23 -2.05
N THR A 181 25.11 4.32 -3.34
CA THR A 181 24.39 5.13 -4.33
C THR A 181 23.24 4.31 -4.91
N VAL A 182 22.03 4.55 -4.42
CA VAL A 182 20.81 3.98 -5.01
C VAL A 182 20.32 4.97 -6.06
N ASP A 183 20.74 4.78 -7.31
CA ASP A 183 20.22 5.57 -8.44
C ASP A 183 18.94 4.92 -8.97
N LEU A 184 17.79 5.44 -8.55
CA LEU A 184 16.47 4.96 -9.00
C LEU A 184 16.06 5.61 -10.33
N ARG A 185 16.91 6.44 -10.94
CA ARG A 185 16.66 7.02 -12.27
C ARG A 185 16.81 5.97 -13.38
N ASP A 186 17.59 4.92 -13.12
CA ASP A 186 17.83 3.83 -14.07
C ASP A 186 16.69 2.79 -14.10
N LEU A 187 15.69 2.91 -13.21
CA LEU A 187 14.47 2.08 -13.19
C LEU A 187 13.29 2.73 -13.92
N GLY A 188 13.53 3.79 -14.72
CA GLY A 188 12.57 4.21 -15.73
C GLY A 188 12.38 3.11 -16.78
N PRO A 189 11.24 3.07 -17.52
CA PRO A 189 11.09 2.11 -18.61
C PRO A 189 12.32 2.24 -19.51
N ALA A 190 12.94 1.10 -19.83
CA ALA A 190 14.15 1.03 -20.63
C ALA A 190 14.04 2.05 -21.78
N ARG A 191 14.96 3.02 -21.82
CA ARG A 191 15.14 3.89 -22.99
C ARG A 191 15.60 3.02 -24.17
N GLY A 192 14.68 2.32 -24.80
CA GLY A 192 14.58 2.24 -26.25
C GLY A 192 13.32 3.02 -26.61
N GLU A 193 13.29 4.00 -27.50
CA GLU A 193 14.22 4.42 -28.53
C GLU A 193 14.01 5.93 -28.68
N ARG A 194 15.10 6.69 -28.69
CA ARG A 194 15.15 8.02 -29.31
C ARG A 194 16.32 7.99 -30.27
N GLN A 195 16.07 7.49 -31.47
CA GLN A 195 16.69 7.90 -32.72
C GLN A 195 15.59 7.98 -33.76
#